data_AF-A0A969MGN6-F1
#
_entry.id   AF-A0A969MGN6-F1
#
_cell.length_a   1.000
_cell.length_b   1.000
_cell.length_c   1.000
_cell.angle_alpha   90.00
_cell.angle_beta   90.00
_cell.angle_gamma   90.00
#
_symmetry.space_group_name_H-M   'P 1'
#
loop_
_entity.id
_entity.type
_entity.pdbx_description
1 polymer ?
#
loop_
_entity_poly.entity_id
_entity_poly.type
_entity_poly.pdbx_seq_one_letter_code
_entity_poly.pdbx_strand_id
1 'polypeptide(L)'
;MKWPFKLTLSNLILKGKTKELARAQHELKGEELDKKLLDLEHDDKSTVDYMLKVLELDKKYNAITEFEYEKQKATLKNEPWVGYRDYGLEKTDDKTGFWFEFDWNSAFVDQLKREGYDGVSDEQIVQRWYAELCRTVAIEEGLALDLFSSEEEKQPNVRKIRKDDGMVEYH
;
A
#
# COMPACT_ATOMS: atom_id res chain seq x y z
N MET A 1 4.17 34.61 -21.67
CA MET A 1 5.53 34.70 -21.07
C MET A 1 5.35 35.25 -19.66
N LYS A 2 5.60 34.44 -18.62
CA LYS A 2 5.53 34.92 -17.22
C LYS A 2 6.73 35.82 -16.97
N TRP A 3 6.52 36.95 -16.30
CA TRP A 3 7.62 37.80 -15.85
C TRP A 3 8.51 37.04 -14.85
N PRO A 4 9.83 37.27 -14.78
CA PRO A 4 10.67 36.62 -13.79
C PRO A 4 10.22 37.00 -12.37
N PHE A 5 10.19 36.02 -11.45
CA PHE A 5 9.68 36.24 -10.08
C PHE A 5 10.39 37.40 -9.36
N LYS A 6 11.67 37.62 -9.66
CA LYS A 6 12.47 38.73 -9.12
C LYS A 6 11.85 40.11 -9.33
N LEU A 7 11.05 40.29 -10.40
CA LEU A 7 10.39 41.55 -10.76
C LEU A 7 8.95 41.65 -10.23
N THR A 8 8.48 40.69 -9.44
CA THR A 8 7.10 40.69 -8.91
C THR A 8 7.02 41.46 -7.59
N LEU A 9 5.85 42.04 -7.30
CA LEU A 9 5.57 42.71 -6.02
C LEU A 9 5.73 41.74 -4.84
N SER A 10 5.32 40.49 -5.02
CA SER A 10 5.48 39.41 -4.03
C SER A 10 6.94 39.23 -3.62
N ASN A 11 7.89 39.29 -4.55
CA ASN A 11 9.32 39.19 -4.23
C ASN A 11 9.85 40.40 -3.43
N LEU A 12 9.28 41.59 -3.63
CA LEU A 12 9.69 42.83 -2.98
C LEU A 12 9.14 42.98 -1.56
N ILE A 13 7.90 42.53 -1.32
CA ILE A 13 7.19 42.75 -0.05
C ILE A 13 7.25 41.54 0.88
N LEU A 14 7.14 40.32 0.36
CA LEU A 14 7.05 39.11 1.20
C LEU A 14 8.42 38.69 1.74
N LYS A 15 8.43 37.97 2.86
CA LYS A 15 9.64 37.47 3.54
C LYS A 15 9.43 36.05 4.07
N GLY A 16 10.52 35.28 4.23
CA GLY A 16 10.48 33.92 4.76
C GLY A 16 9.56 32.98 3.96
N LYS A 17 8.83 32.11 4.66
CA LYS A 17 7.94 31.10 4.06
C LYS A 17 6.90 31.69 3.10
N THR A 18 6.33 32.87 3.40
CA THR A 18 5.32 33.49 2.53
C THR A 18 5.89 33.90 1.18
N LYS A 19 7.17 34.33 1.14
CA LYS A 19 7.89 34.62 -0.11
C LYS A 19 8.18 33.35 -0.89
N GLU A 20 8.59 32.29 -0.21
CA GLU A 20 8.89 30.99 -0.84
C GLU A 20 7.63 30.35 -1.43
N LEU A 21 6.50 30.44 -0.73
CA LEU A 21 5.20 30.00 -1.21
C LEU A 21 4.77 30.77 -2.46
N ALA A 22 4.87 32.10 -2.44
CA ALA A 22 4.57 32.93 -3.61
C ALA A 22 5.51 32.62 -4.80
N ARG A 23 6.77 32.30 -4.53
CA ARG A 23 7.74 31.88 -5.55
C ARG A 23 7.35 30.54 -6.17
N ALA A 24 7.04 29.54 -5.33
CA ALA A 24 6.62 28.22 -5.77
C ALA A 24 5.38 28.32 -6.67
N GLN A 25 4.33 29.03 -6.24
CA GLN A 25 3.12 29.24 -7.05
C GLN A 25 3.38 29.97 -8.37
N HIS A 26 4.40 30.84 -8.40
CA HIS A 26 4.77 31.55 -9.61
C HIS A 26 5.53 30.65 -10.60
N GLU A 27 6.51 29.87 -10.10
CA GLU A 27 7.49 29.13 -10.90
C GLU A 27 7.06 27.70 -11.22
N LEU A 28 6.39 27.01 -10.28
CA LEU A 28 6.03 25.60 -10.36
C LEU A 28 4.56 25.41 -10.75
N LYS A 29 4.21 24.19 -11.16
CA LYS A 29 2.82 23.77 -11.44
C LYS A 29 2.66 22.27 -11.18
N GLY A 30 1.40 21.84 -11.03
CA GLY A 30 1.06 20.42 -10.93
C GLY A 30 1.73 19.76 -9.73
N GLU A 31 2.25 18.55 -9.94
CA GLU A 31 2.87 17.74 -8.89
C GLU A 31 4.01 18.45 -8.16
N GLU A 32 4.92 19.10 -8.91
CA GLU A 32 6.05 19.81 -8.32
C GLU A 32 5.60 20.96 -7.41
N LEU A 33 4.53 21.66 -7.79
CA LEU A 33 3.97 22.73 -6.96
C LEU A 33 3.36 22.15 -5.69
N ASP A 34 2.48 21.15 -5.82
CA ASP A 34 1.76 20.56 -4.69
C ASP A 34 2.73 19.96 -3.66
N LYS A 35 3.76 19.22 -4.12
CA LYS A 35 4.82 18.70 -3.25
C LYS A 35 5.60 19.83 -2.58
N LYS A 36 5.91 20.90 -3.31
CA LYS A 36 6.63 22.05 -2.74
C LYS A 36 5.80 22.82 -1.70
N LEU A 37 4.50 22.93 -1.91
CA LEU A 37 3.60 23.57 -0.95
C LEU A 37 3.50 22.75 0.33
N LEU A 38 3.31 21.43 0.19
CA LEU A 38 3.27 20.52 1.33
C LEU A 38 4.55 20.63 2.19
N ASP A 39 5.71 20.65 1.53
CA ASP A 39 7.02 20.83 2.16
C ASP A 39 7.19 22.14 2.93
N LEU A 40 6.58 23.24 2.44
CA LEU A 40 6.69 24.54 3.10
C LEU A 40 5.75 24.66 4.30
N GLU A 41 4.61 23.96 4.24
CA GLU A 41 3.60 23.93 5.30
C GLU A 41 4.02 23.06 6.50
N HIS A 42 4.82 22.02 6.29
CA HIS A 42 5.22 21.09 7.34
C HIS A 42 6.69 21.28 7.73
N ASP A 43 6.92 21.75 8.95
CA ASP A 43 8.25 21.86 9.53
C ASP A 43 8.86 20.49 9.88
N ASP A 44 8.01 19.53 10.28
CA ASP A 44 8.41 18.17 10.62
C ASP A 44 7.85 17.16 9.60
N LYS A 45 8.76 16.69 8.75
CA LYS A 45 8.48 15.72 7.69
C LYS A 45 8.46 14.27 8.17
N SER A 46 8.81 14.02 9.43
CA SER A 46 8.77 12.68 10.02
C SER A 46 7.38 12.30 10.55
N THR A 47 6.46 13.27 10.59
CA THR A 47 5.10 13.05 11.08
C THR A 47 4.31 12.13 10.15
N VAL A 48 3.48 11.27 10.74
CA VAL A 48 2.54 10.42 10.00
C VAL A 48 1.60 11.25 9.14
N ASP A 49 1.17 12.43 9.61
CA ASP A 49 0.34 13.36 8.84
C ASP A 49 1.02 13.84 7.55
N TYR A 50 2.29 14.26 7.62
CA TYR A 50 3.06 14.62 6.44
C TYR A 50 3.18 13.45 5.47
N MET A 51 3.56 12.26 5.95
CA MET A 51 3.70 11.07 5.11
C MET A 51 2.38 10.67 4.44
N LEU A 52 1.25 10.79 5.14
CA LEU A 52 -0.07 10.55 4.57
C LEU A 52 -0.41 11.56 3.46
N LYS A 53 -0.06 12.83 3.63
CA LYS A 53 -0.27 13.85 2.59
C LYS A 53 0.62 13.64 1.37
N VAL A 54 1.87 13.22 1.58
CA VAL A 54 2.75 12.81 0.47
C VAL A 54 2.12 11.65 -0.29
N LEU A 55 1.63 10.63 0.41
CA LEU A 55 0.98 9.48 -0.17
C LEU A 55 -0.31 9.85 -0.95
N GLU A 56 -1.09 10.81 -0.44
CA GLU A 56 -2.25 11.35 -1.15
C GLU A 56 -1.86 12.08 -2.44
N LEU A 57 -0.78 12.84 -2.44
CA LEU A 57 -0.26 13.48 -3.65
C LEU A 57 0.23 12.42 -4.66
N ASP A 58 0.95 11.40 -4.21
CA ASP A 58 1.43 10.33 -5.08
C ASP A 58 0.26 9.57 -5.72
N LYS A 59 -0.83 9.32 -4.99
CA LYS A 59 -2.07 8.78 -5.56
C LYS A 59 -2.73 9.77 -6.53
N LYS A 60 -2.85 11.05 -6.17
CA LYS A 60 -3.46 12.10 -7.01
C LYS A 60 -2.78 12.23 -8.38
N TYR A 61 -1.47 12.07 -8.43
CA TYR A 61 -0.67 12.14 -9.64
C TYR A 61 -0.43 10.78 -10.31
N ASN A 62 -1.11 9.72 -9.85
CA ASN A 62 -1.01 8.35 -10.35
C ASN A 62 0.43 7.77 -10.28
N ALA A 63 1.24 8.25 -9.34
CA ALA A 63 2.55 7.66 -9.05
C ALA A 63 2.41 6.29 -8.36
N ILE A 64 1.31 6.08 -7.63
CA ILE A 64 0.94 4.81 -7.01
C ILE A 64 -0.50 4.44 -7.37
N THR A 65 -0.79 3.15 -7.33
CA THR A 65 -2.15 2.62 -7.51
C THR A 65 -3.00 2.77 -6.25
N GLU A 66 -4.32 2.65 -6.39
CA GLU A 66 -5.25 2.62 -5.24
C GLU A 66 -4.88 1.54 -4.23
N PHE A 67 -4.48 0.36 -4.72
CA PHE A 67 -4.10 -0.78 -3.90
C PHE A 67 -2.84 -0.49 -3.06
N GLU A 68 -1.82 0.14 -3.67
CA GLU A 68 -0.60 0.54 -2.97
C GLU A 68 -0.88 1.65 -1.96
N TYR A 69 -1.72 2.62 -2.33
CA TYR A 69 -2.16 3.69 -1.43
C TYR A 69 -2.81 3.12 -0.17
N GLU A 70 -3.79 2.22 -0.28
CA GLU A 70 -4.49 1.67 0.88
C GLU A 70 -3.55 0.86 1.78
N LYS A 71 -2.65 0.05 1.19
CA LYS A 71 -1.63 -0.69 1.94
C LYS A 71 -0.67 0.24 2.69
N GLN A 72 -0.11 1.24 2.02
CA GLN A 72 0.86 2.15 2.62
C GLN A 72 0.21 3.04 3.69
N LYS A 73 -1.02 3.51 3.45
CA LYS A 73 -1.81 4.26 4.43
C LYS A 73 -2.05 3.48 5.71
N ALA A 74 -2.47 2.23 5.60
CA ALA A 74 -2.65 1.35 6.77
C ALA A 74 -1.32 1.10 7.49
N THR A 75 -0.24 0.92 6.72
CA THR A 75 1.12 0.74 7.26
C THR A 75 1.58 1.97 8.05
N LEU A 76 1.39 3.18 7.52
CA LEU A 76 1.71 4.43 8.21
C LEU A 76 0.93 4.62 9.51
N LYS A 77 -0.29 4.09 9.58
CA LYS A 77 -1.14 4.10 10.77
C LYS A 77 -0.92 2.91 11.71
N ASN A 78 -0.03 1.98 11.35
CA ASN A 78 0.16 0.73 12.05
C ASN A 78 -1.13 -0.10 12.19
N GLU A 79 -1.99 -0.04 11.18
CA GLU A 79 -3.26 -0.77 11.09
C GLU A 79 -3.06 -2.05 10.25
N PRO A 80 -3.57 -3.21 10.69
CA PRO A 80 -3.57 -4.44 9.90
C PRO A 80 -4.25 -4.27 8.54
N TRP A 81 -3.58 -4.70 7.48
CA TRP A 81 -4.13 -4.66 6.12
C TRP A 81 -3.75 -5.89 5.30
N VAL A 82 -4.75 -6.44 4.62
CA VAL A 82 -4.62 -7.50 3.61
C VAL A 82 -5.52 -7.16 2.42
N GLY A 83 -5.01 -7.35 1.21
CA GLY A 83 -5.71 -7.06 -0.03
C GLY A 83 -5.56 -8.21 -1.02
N TYR A 84 -6.65 -8.54 -1.70
CA TYR A 84 -6.68 -9.51 -2.78
C TYR A 84 -6.17 -8.85 -4.08
N ARG A 85 -5.20 -9.50 -4.76
CA ARG A 85 -4.55 -9.01 -5.98
C ARG A 85 -5.17 -9.62 -7.23
N ASP A 86 -5.09 -10.94 -7.36
CA ASP A 86 -5.47 -11.67 -8.57
C ASP A 86 -5.72 -13.15 -8.28
N TYR A 87 -6.37 -13.85 -9.21
CA TYR A 87 -6.63 -15.28 -9.13
C TYR A 87 -6.43 -15.87 -10.52
N GLY A 88 -6.09 -17.15 -10.56
CA GLY A 88 -5.99 -17.84 -11.83
C GLY A 88 -6.26 -19.33 -11.72
N LEU A 89 -6.39 -19.93 -12.89
CA LEU A 89 -6.46 -21.36 -13.06
C LEU A 89 -5.09 -21.87 -13.52
N GLU A 90 -4.55 -22.85 -12.81
CA GLU A 90 -3.39 -23.60 -13.24
C GLU A 90 -3.86 -24.98 -13.69
N LYS A 91 -3.65 -25.30 -14.97
CA LYS A 91 -3.96 -26.62 -15.53
C LYS A 91 -2.67 -27.41 -15.64
N THR A 92 -2.55 -28.48 -14.87
CA THR A 92 -1.58 -29.56 -15.10
C THR A 92 -2.23 -30.69 -15.89
N ASP A 93 -1.43 -31.61 -16.43
CA ASP A 93 -1.91 -32.70 -17.30
C ASP A 93 -2.99 -33.60 -16.65
N ASP A 94 -3.14 -33.54 -15.32
CA ASP A 94 -4.05 -34.36 -14.52
C ASP A 94 -4.99 -33.58 -13.58
N LYS A 95 -4.76 -32.27 -13.33
CA LYS A 95 -5.50 -31.48 -12.34
C LYS A 95 -5.67 -30.02 -12.78
N THR A 96 -6.79 -29.42 -12.40
CA THR A 96 -7.00 -27.97 -12.49
C THR A 96 -6.99 -27.40 -11.07
N GLY A 97 -5.99 -26.59 -10.74
CA GLY A 97 -5.88 -25.87 -9.48
C GLY A 97 -6.28 -24.40 -9.63
N PHE A 98 -6.72 -23.79 -8.53
CA PHE A 98 -6.87 -22.34 -8.40
C PHE A 98 -5.69 -21.80 -7.61
N TRP A 99 -5.11 -20.68 -8.04
CA TRP A 99 -4.20 -19.90 -7.22
C TRP A 99 -4.81 -18.54 -6.94
N PHE A 100 -4.52 -18.01 -5.76
CA PHE A 100 -4.94 -16.68 -5.33
C PHE A 100 -3.70 -15.90 -4.92
N GLU A 101 -3.66 -14.64 -5.31
CA GLU A 101 -2.61 -13.71 -4.96
C GLU A 101 -3.16 -12.69 -3.95
N PHE A 102 -2.41 -12.51 -2.87
CA PHE A 102 -2.70 -11.55 -1.83
C PHE A 102 -1.46 -10.69 -1.57
N ASP A 103 -1.70 -9.50 -1.07
CA ASP A 103 -0.67 -8.67 -0.46
C ASP A 103 -1.12 -8.23 0.94
N TRP A 104 -0.16 -7.97 1.81
CA TRP A 104 -0.42 -7.62 3.20
C TRP A 104 0.73 -6.79 3.77
N ASN A 105 0.45 -6.07 4.86
CA ASN A 105 1.47 -5.36 5.64
C ASN A 105 1.93 -6.17 6.87
N SER A 106 2.98 -5.69 7.55
CA SER A 106 3.53 -6.35 8.74
C SER A 106 2.54 -6.37 9.90
N ALA A 107 1.76 -5.29 10.08
CA ALA A 107 0.76 -5.18 11.14
C ALA A 107 -0.30 -6.30 11.07
N PHE A 108 -0.67 -6.73 9.85
CA PHE A 108 -1.57 -7.87 9.64
C PHE A 108 -0.96 -9.18 10.11
N VAL A 109 0.31 -9.43 9.77
CA VAL A 109 1.00 -10.64 10.24
C VAL A 109 1.15 -10.63 11.75
N ASP A 110 1.47 -9.48 12.35
CA ASP A 110 1.56 -9.35 13.80
C ASP A 110 0.22 -9.58 14.48
N GLN A 111 -0.90 -9.20 13.84
CA GLN A 111 -2.23 -9.56 14.30
C GLN A 111 -2.44 -11.08 14.26
N LEU A 112 -2.15 -11.74 13.15
CA LEU A 112 -2.31 -13.20 13.04
C LEU A 112 -1.46 -13.95 14.09
N LYS A 113 -0.23 -13.49 14.33
CA LYS A 113 0.63 -14.04 15.40
C LYS A 113 -0.02 -13.91 16.78
N ARG A 114 -0.67 -12.78 17.07
CA ARG A 114 -1.42 -12.57 18.33
C ARG A 114 -2.65 -13.46 18.44
N GLU A 115 -3.27 -13.79 17.31
CA GLU A 115 -4.44 -14.68 17.24
C GLU A 115 -4.05 -16.17 17.34
N GLY A 116 -2.75 -16.49 17.31
CA GLY A 116 -2.23 -17.85 17.51
C GLY A 116 -1.77 -18.54 16.24
N TYR A 117 -1.76 -17.85 15.09
CA TYR A 117 -1.18 -18.40 13.87
C TYR A 117 0.36 -18.40 13.95
N ASP A 118 0.96 -19.56 13.71
CA ASP A 118 2.40 -19.77 13.71
C ASP A 118 2.94 -20.13 12.31
N GLY A 119 4.25 -19.97 12.12
CA GLY A 119 4.91 -20.29 10.86
C GLY A 119 6.36 -19.84 10.83
N VAL A 120 7.15 -20.41 9.93
CA VAL A 120 8.57 -20.06 9.76
C VAL A 120 8.71 -18.74 9.01
N SER A 121 7.72 -18.38 8.19
CA SER A 121 7.68 -17.10 7.47
C SER A 121 6.29 -16.46 7.55
N ASP A 122 6.23 -15.18 7.25
CA ASP A 122 4.97 -14.41 7.19
C ASP A 122 4.00 -15.01 6.17
N GLU A 123 4.51 -15.53 5.04
CA GLU A 123 3.71 -16.21 4.02
C GLU A 123 3.06 -17.48 4.56
N GLN A 124 3.79 -18.28 5.36
CA GLN A 124 3.22 -19.49 5.97
C GLN A 124 2.11 -19.15 6.96
N ILE A 125 2.28 -18.07 7.74
CA ILE A 125 1.28 -17.59 8.69
C ILE A 125 0.01 -17.17 7.94
N VAL A 126 0.14 -16.36 6.90
CA VAL A 126 -1.00 -15.90 6.08
C VAL A 126 -1.65 -17.07 5.33
N GLN A 127 -0.87 -18.03 4.83
CA GLN A 127 -1.41 -19.23 4.16
C GLN A 127 -2.26 -20.07 5.11
N ARG A 128 -1.84 -20.24 6.37
CA ARG A 128 -2.62 -20.98 7.38
C ARG A 128 -3.94 -20.27 7.71
N TRP A 129 -3.89 -18.96 7.93
CA TRP A 129 -5.08 -18.13 8.09
C TRP A 129 -6.03 -18.24 6.90
N TYR A 130 -5.50 -18.16 5.67
CA TYR A 130 -6.31 -18.26 4.47
C TYR A 130 -6.95 -19.63 4.30
N ALA A 131 -6.22 -20.71 4.59
CA ALA A 131 -6.76 -22.07 4.56
C ALA A 131 -7.89 -22.26 5.56
N GLU A 132 -7.79 -21.67 6.76
CA GLU A 132 -8.86 -21.68 7.75
C GLU A 132 -10.07 -20.88 7.27
N LEU A 133 -9.87 -19.68 6.72
CA LEU A 133 -10.94 -18.86 6.13
C LEU A 133 -11.70 -19.64 5.03
N CYS A 134 -10.99 -20.30 4.12
CA CYS A 134 -11.61 -21.13 3.08
C CYS A 134 -12.46 -22.28 3.66
N ARG A 135 -11.97 -22.95 4.72
CA ARG A 135 -12.73 -24.03 5.37
C ARG A 135 -14.02 -23.51 6.01
N THR A 136 -13.95 -22.37 6.70
CA THR A 136 -15.13 -21.74 7.32
C THR A 136 -16.18 -21.40 6.27
N VAL A 137 -15.79 -20.73 5.18
CA VAL A 137 -16.70 -20.40 4.08
C VAL A 137 -17.30 -21.65 3.42
N ALA A 138 -16.50 -22.70 3.21
CA ALA A 138 -16.99 -23.95 2.63
C ALA A 138 -18.05 -24.64 3.51
N ILE A 139 -17.85 -24.62 4.84
CA ILE A 139 -18.81 -25.17 5.81
C ILE A 139 -20.10 -24.35 5.80
N GLU A 140 -20.00 -23.01 5.79
CA GLU A 140 -21.16 -22.11 5.77
C GLU A 140 -22.02 -22.29 4.50
N GLU A 141 -21.38 -22.45 3.34
CA GLU A 141 -22.06 -22.64 2.05
C GLU A 141 -22.52 -24.10 1.82
N GLY A 142 -22.31 -25.01 2.77
CA GLY A 142 -22.68 -26.42 2.64
C GLY A 142 -21.95 -27.17 1.52
N LEU A 143 -20.81 -26.65 1.08
CA LEU A 143 -19.96 -27.31 0.10
C LEU A 143 -19.30 -28.52 0.76
N ALA A 144 -19.35 -29.69 0.10
CA ALA A 144 -18.74 -30.90 0.64
C ALA A 144 -17.24 -30.66 0.88
N LEU A 145 -16.84 -30.84 2.15
CA LEU A 145 -15.46 -30.71 2.67
C LEU A 145 -14.43 -31.57 1.90
N ASP A 146 -14.90 -32.46 1.01
CA ASP A 146 -14.10 -33.32 0.16
C ASP A 146 -13.23 -32.59 -0.87
N LEU A 147 -13.52 -31.32 -1.17
CA LEU A 147 -12.61 -30.47 -1.97
C LEU A 147 -11.31 -30.13 -1.22
N PHE A 148 -11.31 -30.23 0.11
CA PHE A 148 -10.18 -29.88 0.97
C PHE A 148 -9.66 -31.08 1.78
N SER A 149 -10.18 -32.30 1.55
CA SER A 149 -9.96 -33.47 2.41
C SER A 149 -8.77 -34.37 2.03
N SER A 150 -8.13 -34.18 0.88
CA SER A 150 -7.04 -35.07 0.44
C SER A 150 -5.67 -34.36 0.41
N GLU A 151 -4.87 -34.67 1.44
CA GLU A 151 -3.41 -34.53 1.56
C GLU A 151 -2.82 -33.10 1.45
N GLU A 152 -1.68 -32.91 2.13
CA GLU A 152 -0.90 -31.65 2.26
C GLU A 152 -0.60 -30.91 0.94
N GLU A 153 -0.92 -31.49 -0.22
CA GLU A 153 -0.65 -30.99 -1.57
C GLU A 153 -1.75 -30.09 -2.16
N LYS A 154 -2.93 -29.96 -1.55
CA LYS A 154 -4.07 -29.17 -2.12
C LYS A 154 -4.39 -27.88 -1.36
N GLN A 155 -3.48 -27.38 -0.53
CA GLN A 155 -3.69 -26.08 0.10
C GLN A 155 -3.68 -24.97 -0.96
N PRO A 156 -4.56 -23.97 -0.86
CA PRO A 156 -4.49 -22.84 -1.77
C PRO A 156 -3.11 -22.19 -1.64
N ASN A 157 -2.41 -22.08 -2.77
CA ASN A 157 -1.12 -21.43 -2.83
C ASN A 157 -1.31 -19.92 -2.68
N VAL A 158 -0.89 -19.38 -1.55
CA VAL A 158 -0.76 -17.93 -1.36
C VAL A 158 0.60 -17.52 -1.89
N ARG A 159 0.63 -16.68 -2.92
CA ARG A 159 1.86 -16.04 -3.39
C ARG A 159 1.82 -14.56 -3.03
N LYS A 160 2.92 -14.07 -2.45
CA LYS A 160 3.20 -12.63 -2.34
C LYS A 160 4.17 -12.25 -3.44
N ILE A 161 3.76 -11.38 -4.36
CA ILE A 161 4.74 -10.76 -5.25
C ILE A 161 5.49 -9.69 -4.46
N ARG A 162 6.78 -9.92 -4.22
CA ARG A 162 7.73 -8.84 -3.93
C ARG A 162 7.92 -8.04 -5.22
N LYS A 163 7.05 -7.07 -5.49
CA LYS A 163 7.51 -5.91 -6.26
C LYS A 163 8.34 -5.11 -5.26
N ASP A 164 9.57 -4.78 -5.66
CA ASP A 164 10.49 -3.95 -4.89
C ASP A 164 9.70 -2.94 -4.09
N ASP A 165 9.99 -2.91 -2.80
CA ASP A 165 9.21 -2.37 -1.69
C ASP A 165 8.83 -0.90 -1.84
N GLY A 166 9.19 -0.25 -2.96
CA GLY A 166 8.63 1.04 -3.39
C GLY A 166 8.87 2.15 -2.38
N MET A 167 9.66 1.87 -1.35
CA MET A 167 10.12 2.81 -0.36
C MET A 167 11.07 3.73 -1.11
N VAL A 168 10.50 4.79 -1.67
CA VAL A 168 11.27 5.98 -1.96
C VAL A 168 11.76 6.46 -0.60
N GLU A 169 13.04 6.24 -0.31
CA GLU A 169 13.66 6.83 0.87
C GLU A 169 13.51 8.35 0.74
N TYR A 170 12.65 8.94 1.56
CA TYR A 170 12.58 10.39 1.70
C TYR A 170 13.73 10.79 2.64
N HIS A 171 14.85 11.23 2.06
CA HIS A 171 15.93 11.93 2.77
C HIS A 171 15.57 13.40 3.08
#